data_AF-A0A7R9I7M7-F1
#
_entry.id   AF-A0A7R9I7M7-F1
#
_cell.length_a   1.000
_cell.length_b   1.000
_cell.length_c   1.000
_cell.angle_alpha   90.00
_cell.angle_beta   90.00
_cell.angle_gamma   90.00
#
_symmetry.space_group_name_H-M   'P 1'
#
loop_
_entity.id
_entity.type
_entity.pdbx_description
1 polymer ?
#
loop_
_entity_poly.entity_id
_entity_poly.type
_entity_poly.pdbx_seq_one_letter_code
_entity_poly.pdbx_strand_id
1 'polypeptide(L)' 'MLALLLLTTLIAPSFQDQVNVTLFYESLCPYSIRFITQQLYPTWTELTSEYLAVDFVPYGNAQQTLSADSLVK' A
#
# COMPACT_ATOMS: atom_id res chain seq x y z
N MET A 1 33.95 24.13 -10.03
CA MET A 1 32.69 24.22 -9.25
C MET A 1 31.54 23.43 -9.89
N LEU A 2 31.25 23.58 -11.19
CA LEU A 2 30.18 22.79 -11.85
C LEU A 2 30.39 21.25 -11.79
N ALA A 3 31.62 20.77 -11.97
CA ALA A 3 31.92 19.33 -11.92
C ALA A 3 31.72 18.71 -10.51
N LEU A 4 31.90 19.50 -9.45
CA LEU A 4 31.67 19.06 -8.07
C LEU A 4 30.18 19.01 -7.73
N LEU A 5 29.40 19.95 -8.27
CA LEU A 5 27.93 19.96 -8.19
C LEU A 5 27.28 18.76 -8.89
N LEU A 6 27.81 18.36 -10.06
CA LEU A 6 27.34 17.18 -10.81
C LEU A 6 27.66 15.85 -10.10
N LEU A 7 28.76 15.78 -9.35
CA LEU A 7 29.15 14.58 -8.62
C LEU A 7 28.29 14.38 -7.35
N THR A 8 27.85 15.48 -6.71
CA THR A 8 26.99 15.42 -5.52
C THR A 8 25.54 15.00 -5.82
N THR A 9 25.00 15.29 -7.00
CA THR A 9 23.64 14.88 -7.37
C THR A 9 23.53 13.41 -7.76
N LEU A 10 24.62 12.78 -8.20
CA LEU A 10 24.64 11.38 -8.63
C LEU A 10 24.72 10.37 -7.47
N ILE A 11 25.14 10.84 -6.28
CA ILE A 11 25.40 10.00 -5.09
C ILE A 11 24.42 10.32 -3.96
N ALA A 12 23.41 11.17 -4.20
CA ALA A 12 22.38 11.42 -3.19
C ALA A 12 21.62 10.10 -2.93
N PRO A 13 21.63 9.55 -1.70
CA PRO A 13 20.74 8.46 -1.38
C PRO A 13 19.31 8.99 -1.50
N SER A 14 18.51 8.43 -2.40
CA SER A 14 17.07 8.63 -2.40
C SER A 14 16.52 7.92 -1.17
N PHE A 15 16.64 8.54 0.01
CA PHE A 15 15.82 8.21 1.17
C PHE A 15 14.40 8.66 0.82
N GLN A 16 13.73 7.85 0.01
CA GLN A 16 12.34 8.04 -0.28
C GLN A 16 11.58 7.29 0.80
N ASP A 17 11.36 7.98 1.92
CA ASP A 17 10.56 7.49 3.02
C ASP A 17 9.12 7.38 2.53
N GLN A 18 8.81 6.22 1.97
CA GLN A 18 7.48 5.87 1.51
C GLN A 18 6.54 5.80 2.71
N VAL A 19 5.36 6.40 2.58
CA VAL A 19 4.30 6.20 3.56
C VAL A 19 3.68 4.84 3.30
N ASN A 20 3.68 3.96 4.31
CA ASN A 20 3.07 2.64 4.22
C ASN A 20 1.61 2.71 4.68
N VAL A 21 0.69 2.22 3.85
CA VAL A 21 -0.75 2.10 4.16
C VAL A 21 -1.18 0.65 3.99
N THR A 22 -1.58 0.00 5.08
CA THR A 22 -2.19 -1.34 5.02
C THR A 22 -3.71 -1.21 5.09
N LEU A 23 -4.41 -1.67 4.06
CA LEU A 23 -5.87 -1.64 3.97
C LEU A 23 -6.46 -3.03 4.21
N PHE A 24 -7.13 -3.19 5.35
CA PHE A 24 -8.03 -4.33 5.60
C PHE A 24 -9.40 -4.01 5.03
N TYR A 25 -9.89 -4.84 4.11
CA TYR A 25 -11.14 -4.57 3.38
C TYR A 25 -11.96 -5.83 3.11
N GLU A 26 -13.23 -5.64 2.75
CA GLU A 26 -14.14 -6.68 2.29
C GLU A 26 -14.53 -6.38 0.84
N SER A 27 -14.36 -7.35 -0.07
CA SER A 27 -14.55 -7.13 -1.52
C SER A 27 -15.97 -6.68 -1.89
N LEU A 28 -16.97 -7.08 -1.11
CA LEU A 28 -18.39 -6.74 -1.34
C LEU A 28 -18.91 -5.62 -0.43
N CYS A 29 -18.08 -5.06 0.46
CA CYS A 29 -18.51 -3.96 1.32
C CYS A 29 -18.56 -2.65 0.50
N PRO A 30 -19.71 -1.96 0.42
CA PRO A 30 -19.84 -0.73 -0.37
C PRO A 30 -18.91 0.38 0.12
N TYR A 31 -18.60 0.43 1.42
CA TYR A 31 -17.67 1.43 1.98
C TYR A 31 -16.22 1.14 1.63
N SER A 32 -15.80 -0.13 1.64
CA SER A 32 -14.47 -0.54 1.17
C SER A 32 -14.28 -0.20 -0.30
N ILE A 33 -15.25 -0.55 -1.15
CA ILE A 33 -15.23 -0.21 -2.58
C ILE A 33 -15.14 1.30 -2.77
N ARG A 34 -15.97 2.07 -2.06
CA ARG A 34 -15.98 3.53 -2.14
C ARG A 34 -14.64 4.14 -1.71
N PHE A 35 -14.06 3.68 -0.61
CA PHE A 35 -12.75 4.15 -0.14
C PHE A 35 -11.66 3.88 -1.18
N ILE A 36 -11.60 2.66 -1.69
CA ILE A 36 -10.60 2.26 -2.69
C ILE A 36 -10.73 3.12 -3.95
N THR A 37 -11.94 3.26 -4.47
CA THR A 37 -12.18 3.91 -5.78
C THR A 37 -12.17 5.43 -5.73
N GLN A 38 -12.65 6.05 -4.64
CA GLN A 38 -12.86 7.50 -4.57
C GLN A 38 -11.80 8.23 -3.74
N GLN A 39 -10.99 7.52 -2.94
CA GLN A 39 -10.00 8.13 -2.06
C GLN A 39 -8.62 7.54 -2.31
N LEU A 40 -8.44 6.24 -2.05
CA LEU A 40 -7.13 5.60 -2.09
C LEU A 40 -6.52 5.60 -3.50
N TYR A 41 -7.28 5.17 -4.51
CA TYR A 41 -6.76 5.10 -5.88
C TYR A 41 -6.39 6.48 -6.44
N PRO A 42 -7.25 7.52 -6.36
CA PRO A 42 -6.85 8.88 -6.76
C PRO A 42 -5.62 9.40 -6.01
N THR A 43 -5.52 9.17 -4.70
CA THR A 43 -4.33 9.58 -3.94
C THR A 43 -3.08 8.84 -4.38
N TRP A 44 -3.19 7.53 -4.64
CA TRP A 44 -2.07 6.72 -5.13
C TRP A 44 -1.65 7.12 -6.54
N THR A 45 -2.55 7.58 -7.41
CA THR A 45 -2.16 8.06 -8.75
C THR A 45 -1.39 9.38 -8.70
N GLU A 46 -1.69 10.25 -7.72
CA GLU A 46 -0.96 11.52 -7.54
C GLU A 46 0.39 11.33 -6.84
N LEU A 47 0.44 10.47 -5.81
CA LEU A 47 1.67 10.20 -5.05
C LEU A 47 2.54 9.12 -5.68
N THR A 48 1.99 8.24 -6.51
CA THR A 48 2.66 7.08 -7.11
C THR A 48 3.25 6.09 -6.09
N SER A 49 3.79 4.98 -6.60
CA SER A 49 4.55 4.02 -5.80
C SER A 49 5.84 4.60 -5.23
N GLU A 50 6.29 5.77 -5.69
CA GLU A 50 7.51 6.39 -5.15
C GLU A 50 7.31 6.92 -3.73
N TYR A 51 6.12 7.41 -3.39
CA TYR A 51 5.84 8.05 -2.10
C TYR A 51 4.80 7.32 -1.25
N LEU A 52 4.00 6.41 -1.83
CA LEU A 52 2.96 5.67 -1.13
C LEU A 52 3.01 4.16 -1.46
N ALA A 53 3.23 3.33 -0.43
CA ALA A 53 3.09 1.88 -0.49
C ALA A 53 1.72 1.50 0.05
N VAL A 54 1.04 0.62 -0.66
CA VAL A 54 -0.28 0.15 -0.28
C VAL A 54 -0.30 -1.37 -0.24
N ASP A 55 -0.58 -1.92 0.94
CA ASP A 55 -0.80 -3.35 1.15
C ASP A 55 -2.29 -3.63 1.27
N PHE A 56 -2.82 -4.48 0.38
CA PHE A 56 -4.23 -4.90 0.43
C PHE A 56 -4.38 -6.22 1.19
N VAL A 57 -5.17 -6.20 2.27
CA VAL A 57 -5.49 -7.39 3.06
C VAL A 57 -6.98 -7.69 2.95
N PRO A 58 -7.39 -8.65 2.08
CA PRO A 58 -8.79 -9.03 1.93
C PRO A 58 -9.22 -9.92 3.10
N TYR A 59 -9.85 -9.32 4.11
CA TYR A 59 -10.37 -10.02 5.29
C TYR A 59 -11.55 -9.24 5.89
N GLY A 60 -11.28 -8.00 6.31
CA GLY A 60 -12.28 -7.11 6.91
C GLY A 60 -13.01 -7.75 8.10
N ASN A 61 -14.34 -7.80 8.06
CA ASN A 61 -15.16 -8.38 9.14
C ASN A 61 -15.43 -9.89 8.99
N ALA A 62 -14.68 -10.59 8.13
CA ALA A 62 -14.77 -12.04 8.06
C ALA A 62 -14.45 -12.69 9.42
N GLN A 63 -15.11 -13.81 9.69
CA GLN A 63 -14.82 -14.66 10.84
C GLN A 63 -14.45 -16.05 10.34
N GLN A 64 -13.41 -16.63 10.92
CA GLN A 64 -12.97 -17.98 10.60
C GLN A 64 -13.22 -18.87 11.81
N THR A 65 -13.75 -20.07 11.56
CA THR A 65 -13.85 -21.14 12.56
C THR A 65 -13.08 -22.33 12.04
N LEU A 66 -12.23 -22.90 12.89
CA LEU A 66 -11.55 -24.15 12.57
C LEU A 66 -12.59 -25.28 12.60
N SER A 67 -12.88 -25.87 11.45
CA SER A 67 -13.56 -27.17 11.41
C SER A 67 -12.55 -28.29 11.70
N ALA A 68 -13.00 -29.41 12.26
CA ALA A 68 -12.13 -30.57 12.49
C ALA A 68 -11.43 -31.03 11.21
N ASP A 69 -12.08 -30.86 10.06
CA ASP A 69 -11.53 -31.16 8.74
C ASP A 69 -10.35 -30.24 8.34
N SER A 70 -10.24 -29.06 8.97
CA SER A 70 -9.14 -28.11 8.75
C SER A 70 -7.86 -28.48 9.50
N LEU A 71 -7.93 -29.38 10.49
CA LEU A 71 -6.79 -29.83 11.31
C LEU A 71 -5.99 -30.98 10.67
N VAL A 72 -6.44 -31.49 9.53
CA VAL A 72 -5.80 -32.60 8.81
C VAL A 72 -4.91 -32.10 7.66
N LYS A 73 -4.67 -30.79 7.57
CA LYS A 73 -3.85 -30.18 6.52
C LYS A 73 -2.53 -29.65 7.04
#